data_AF-A0A7Y6ZGG3-F1
#
_entry.id   AF-A0A7Y6ZGG3-F1
#
_cell.length_a   1.000
_cell.length_b   1.000
_cell.length_c   1.000
_cell.angle_alpha   90.00
_cell.angle_beta   90.00
_cell.angle_gamma   90.00
#
_symmetry.space_group_name_H-M   'P 1'
#
loop_
_entity.id
_entity.type
_entity.pdbx_description
1 polymer ?
#
loop_
_entity_poly.entity_id
_entity_poly.type
_entity_poly.pdbx_seq_one_letter_code
_entity_poly.pdbx_strand_id
1 'polypeptide(L)'
;MKKKKTPWWGNFKDFFLLFLAVFCGFLADNYRESLSNKTIEKEFLLSLVEDLKSDTANLNNYITFKKVKGHLMDSLASMLVTDNHDLWGNQIYYLARQVFNESPFVYSDGTIQQLKNAGSLRLIKKRVIVEDLLKYEKQVKVLIDWEENENLTKSTFREMGGRVFNSQALNATMNEEMNFVIPTDNPQLITDDFQTLNEMAFQVHYLSKMCFGNSMRATSLRANAINLLELIQSEYQLD
;
A
#
# COMPACT_ATOMS: atom_id res chain seq x y z
N MET A 1 -40.12 35.95 66.47
CA MET A 1 -40.19 34.69 65.69
C MET A 1 -38.94 33.86 65.98
N LYS A 2 -39.06 32.69 66.61
CA LYS A 2 -37.92 31.81 66.89
C LYS A 2 -37.47 31.14 65.58
N LYS A 3 -36.27 31.47 65.07
CA LYS A 3 -35.62 30.70 63.99
C LYS A 3 -35.43 29.27 64.49
N LYS A 4 -36.22 28.34 63.97
CA LYS A 4 -36.07 26.90 64.20
C LYS A 4 -34.70 26.53 63.65
N LYS A 5 -33.71 26.23 64.51
CA LYS A 5 -32.40 25.73 64.07
C LYS A 5 -32.64 24.42 63.33
N THR A 6 -32.40 24.40 62.02
CA THR A 6 -32.38 23.15 61.27
C THR A 6 -31.31 22.26 61.88
N PRO A 7 -31.58 20.98 62.17
CA PRO A 7 -30.55 20.08 62.67
C PRO A 7 -29.41 20.05 61.66
N TRP A 8 -28.15 20.16 62.09
CA TRP A 8 -27.00 20.04 61.18
C TRP A 8 -27.02 18.75 60.33
N TRP A 9 -27.71 17.71 60.84
CA TRP A 9 -28.01 16.44 60.19
C TRP A 9 -28.93 16.58 58.95
N GLY A 10 -29.81 17.59 58.90
CA GLY A 10 -30.65 17.88 57.73
C GLY A 10 -29.83 18.40 56.56
N ASN A 11 -28.97 19.39 56.82
CA ASN A 11 -28.07 19.95 55.82
C ASN A 11 -27.08 18.91 55.24
N PHE A 12 -26.62 17.96 56.07
CA PHE A 12 -25.74 16.88 55.61
C PHE A 12 -26.47 15.85 54.74
N LYS A 13 -27.73 15.52 55.03
CA LYS A 13 -28.56 14.64 54.19
C LYS A 13 -28.87 15.29 52.84
N ASP A 14 -29.17 16.59 52.83
CA ASP A 14 -29.42 17.36 51.61
C ASP A 14 -28.14 17.46 50.76
N PHE A 15 -26.99 17.71 51.39
CA PHE A 15 -25.69 17.64 50.73
C PHE A 15 -25.40 16.25 50.16
N PHE A 16 -25.62 15.19 50.95
CA PHE A 16 -25.36 13.81 50.51
C PHE A 16 -26.28 13.41 49.36
N LEU A 17 -27.54 13.85 49.35
CA LEU A 17 -28.48 13.61 48.25
C LEU A 17 -28.03 14.30 46.96
N LEU A 18 -27.64 15.58 47.04
CA LEU A 18 -27.12 16.33 45.90
C LEU A 18 -25.79 15.74 45.39
N PHE A 19 -24.88 15.39 46.30
CA PHE A 19 -23.63 14.70 45.99
C PHE A 19 -23.88 13.37 45.28
N LEU A 20 -24.80 12.55 45.81
CA LEU A 20 -25.16 11.26 45.23
C LEU A 20 -25.78 11.43 43.84
N ALA A 21 -26.63 12.44 43.64
CA ALA A 21 -27.21 12.73 42.33
C ALA A 21 -26.14 13.05 41.28
N VAL A 22 -25.17 13.92 41.62
CA VAL A 22 -24.03 14.25 40.74
C VAL A 22 -23.13 13.04 40.53
N PHE A 23 -22.85 12.28 41.59
CA PHE A 23 -22.02 11.07 41.53
C PHE A 23 -22.65 9.98 40.65
N CYS A 24 -23.95 9.72 40.80
CA CYS A 24 -24.68 8.79 39.94
C CYS A 24 -24.73 9.26 38.49
N GLY A 25 -24.91 10.57 38.24
CA GLY A 25 -24.82 11.14 36.90
C GLY A 25 -23.46 10.87 36.26
N PHE A 26 -22.37 11.15 36.99
CA PHE A 26 -21.01 10.83 36.56
C PHE A 26 -20.80 9.34 36.29
N LEU A 27 -21.30 8.43 37.14
CA LEU A 27 -21.20 6.99 36.91
C LEU A 27 -21.99 6.54 35.67
N ALA A 28 -23.20 7.07 35.48
CA ALA A 28 -24.04 6.76 34.33
C ALA A 28 -23.41 7.21 33.02
N ASP A 29 -22.83 8.41 32.99
CA ASP A 29 -22.10 8.93 31.83
C ASP A 29 -20.87 8.07 31.52
N ASN A 30 -20.05 7.73 32.51
CA ASN A 30 -18.91 6.83 32.32
C ASN A 30 -19.32 5.45 31.79
N TYR A 31 -20.42 4.89 32.31
CA TYR A 31 -20.94 3.60 31.85
C TYR A 31 -21.43 3.66 30.40
N ARG A 32 -22.20 4.70 30.05
CA ARG A 32 -22.68 4.94 28.68
C ARG A 32 -21.52 5.13 27.70
N GLU A 33 -20.50 5.90 28.09
CA GLU A 33 -19.30 6.10 27.27
C GLU A 33 -18.54 4.78 27.06
N SER A 34 -18.40 3.96 28.11
CA SER A 34 -17.77 2.63 27.98
C SER A 34 -18.51 1.71 27.00
N LEU A 35 -19.84 1.74 27.00
CA LEU A 35 -20.65 1.00 26.04
C LEU A 35 -20.46 1.53 24.61
N SER A 36 -20.54 2.85 24.41
CA SER A 36 -20.33 3.48 23.10
C SER A 36 -18.94 3.15 22.54
N ASN A 37 -17.90 3.21 23.37
CA ASN A 37 -16.53 2.91 22.98
C ASN A 37 -16.36 1.46 22.51
N LYS A 38 -17.07 0.49 23.12
CA LYS A 38 -17.06 -0.91 22.66
C LYS A 38 -17.71 -1.08 21.29
N THR A 39 -18.81 -0.38 21.03
CA THR A 39 -19.49 -0.42 19.73
C THR A 39 -18.59 0.14 18.65
N ILE A 40 -18.02 1.33 18.89
CA ILE A 40 -17.10 2.01 17.97
C ILE A 40 -15.86 1.15 17.71
N GLU A 41 -15.26 0.56 18.75
CA GLU A 41 -14.14 -0.37 18.63
C GLU A 41 -14.48 -1.53 17.68
N LYS A 42 -15.65 -2.15 17.84
CA LYS A 42 -16.09 -3.26 16.98
C LYS A 42 -16.28 -2.83 15.52
N GLU A 43 -16.93 -1.68 15.28
CA GLU A 43 -17.15 -1.15 13.92
C GLU A 43 -15.84 -0.86 13.19
N PHE A 44 -14.85 -0.29 13.90
CA PHE A 44 -13.52 -0.07 13.33
C PHE A 44 -12.79 -1.37 13.01
N LEU A 45 -12.88 -2.38 13.88
CA LEU A 45 -12.21 -3.66 13.63
C LEU A 45 -12.84 -4.40 12.45
N LEU A 46 -14.16 -4.34 12.28
CA LEU A 46 -14.84 -4.86 11.09
C LEU A 46 -14.39 -4.14 9.81
N SER A 47 -14.31 -2.81 9.84
CA SER A 47 -13.85 -2.03 8.69
C SER A 47 -12.38 -2.32 8.37
N LEU A 48 -11.54 -2.47 9.39
CA LEU A 48 -10.13 -2.81 9.24
C LEU A 48 -9.93 -4.21 8.65
N VAL A 49 -10.77 -5.18 9.04
CA VAL A 49 -10.76 -6.54 8.45
C VAL A 49 -11.02 -6.48 6.95
N GLU A 50 -12.01 -5.70 6.51
CA GLU A 50 -12.33 -5.56 5.08
C GLU A 50 -11.21 -4.81 4.32
N ASP A 51 -10.62 -3.78 4.92
CA ASP A 51 -9.45 -3.10 4.35
C ASP A 51 -8.26 -4.07 4.18
N LEU A 52 -7.96 -4.90 5.18
CA LEU A 52 -6.88 -5.90 5.10
C LEU A 52 -7.16 -7.02 4.08
N LYS A 53 -8.42 -7.45 3.93
CA LYS A 53 -8.81 -8.39 2.87
C LYS A 53 -8.59 -7.80 1.48
N SER A 54 -8.99 -6.55 1.26
CA SER A 54 -8.71 -5.81 0.02
C SER A 54 -7.21 -5.69 -0.24
N ASP A 55 -6.46 -5.24 0.75
CA ASP A 55 -5.01 -5.06 0.65
C ASP A 55 -4.27 -6.36 0.31
N THR A 56 -4.63 -7.48 0.95
CA THR A 56 -3.99 -8.77 0.69
C THR A 56 -4.24 -9.28 -0.73
N ALA A 57 -5.42 -9.00 -1.30
CA ALA A 57 -5.74 -9.30 -2.71
C ALA A 57 -4.95 -8.38 -3.67
N ASN A 58 -4.93 -7.08 -3.39
CA ASN A 58 -4.19 -6.09 -4.19
C ASN A 58 -2.68 -6.38 -4.17
N LEU A 59 -2.11 -6.73 -3.01
CA LEU A 59 -0.71 -7.12 -2.87
C LEU A 59 -0.40 -8.38 -3.67
N ASN A 60 -1.30 -9.36 -3.73
CA ASN A 60 -1.08 -10.56 -4.52
C ASN A 60 -0.98 -10.25 -6.03
N ASN A 61 -1.86 -9.38 -6.53
CA ASN A 61 -1.81 -8.91 -7.93
C ASN A 61 -0.53 -8.13 -8.19
N TYR A 62 -0.17 -7.21 -7.29
CA TYR A 62 1.06 -6.42 -7.35
C TYR A 62 2.33 -7.29 -7.39
N ILE A 63 2.43 -8.28 -6.50
CA ILE A 63 3.57 -9.21 -6.44
C ILE A 63 3.72 -9.95 -7.76
N THR A 64 2.60 -10.46 -8.30
CA THR A 64 2.58 -11.20 -9.57
C THR A 64 3.05 -10.30 -10.70
N PHE A 65 2.49 -9.10 -10.79
CA PHE A 65 2.86 -8.10 -11.79
C PHE A 65 4.36 -7.74 -11.74
N LYS A 66 4.89 -7.40 -10.56
CA LYS A 66 6.30 -7.01 -10.41
C LYS A 66 7.26 -8.15 -10.73
N LYS A 67 6.91 -9.41 -10.39
CA LYS A 67 7.72 -10.57 -10.78
C LYS A 67 7.78 -10.73 -12.30
N VAL A 68 6.62 -10.70 -12.97
CA VAL A 68 6.54 -10.79 -14.44
C VAL A 68 7.32 -9.65 -15.08
N LYS A 69 7.08 -8.41 -14.65
CA LYS A 69 7.79 -7.24 -15.15
C LYS A 69 9.31 -7.36 -14.94
N GLY A 70 9.76 -7.82 -13.78
CA GLY A 70 11.17 -8.06 -13.49
C GLY A 70 11.82 -9.02 -14.48
N HIS A 71 11.15 -10.12 -14.85
CA HIS A 71 11.63 -11.06 -15.87
C HIS A 71 11.63 -10.46 -17.28
N LEU A 72 10.62 -9.68 -17.65
CA LEU A 72 10.56 -8.98 -18.94
C LEU A 72 11.72 -7.98 -19.08
N MET A 73 12.02 -7.23 -18.02
CA MET A 73 13.16 -6.31 -18.00
C MET A 73 14.49 -7.05 -18.10
N ASP A 74 14.66 -8.15 -17.38
CA ASP A 74 15.89 -8.96 -17.44
C ASP A 74 16.13 -9.53 -18.86
N SER A 75 15.04 -9.93 -19.52
CA SER A 75 15.06 -10.39 -20.91
C SER A 75 15.46 -9.26 -21.86
N LEU A 76 14.83 -8.08 -21.74
CA LEU A 76 15.17 -6.90 -22.56
C LEU A 76 16.65 -6.54 -22.42
N ALA A 77 17.15 -6.46 -21.19
CA ALA A 77 18.54 -6.10 -20.94
C ALA A 77 19.51 -7.09 -21.60
N SER A 78 19.23 -8.39 -21.48
CA SER A 78 20.04 -9.45 -22.10
C SER A 78 19.97 -9.40 -23.63
N MET A 79 18.80 -9.11 -24.19
CA MET A 79 18.59 -9.02 -25.64
C MET A 79 19.25 -7.79 -26.26
N LEU A 80 19.40 -6.68 -25.54
CA LEU A 80 20.07 -5.49 -26.06
C LEU A 80 21.56 -5.71 -26.33
N VAL A 81 22.22 -6.59 -25.56
CA VAL A 81 23.68 -6.79 -25.61
C VAL A 81 24.10 -8.12 -26.24
N THR A 82 23.15 -8.92 -26.74
CA THR A 82 23.48 -10.17 -27.43
C THR A 82 23.92 -9.89 -28.87
N ASP A 83 24.86 -10.71 -29.38
CA ASP A 83 25.40 -10.57 -30.74
C ASP A 83 24.35 -10.70 -31.87
N ASN A 84 23.19 -11.30 -31.57
CA ASN A 84 22.11 -11.56 -32.50
C ASN A 84 20.85 -10.72 -32.20
N HIS A 85 21.00 -9.52 -31.62
CA HIS A 85 19.84 -8.68 -31.28
C HIS A 85 19.01 -8.28 -32.51
N ASP A 86 19.64 -8.28 -33.68
CA ASP A 86 19.09 -7.95 -34.99
C ASP A 86 18.01 -8.95 -35.41
N LEU A 87 18.08 -10.20 -34.92
CA LEU A 87 17.07 -11.24 -35.13
C LEU A 87 15.80 -11.03 -34.28
N TRP A 88 15.84 -10.17 -33.27
CA TRP A 88 14.80 -10.05 -32.24
C TRP A 88 14.23 -8.63 -32.08
N GLY A 89 14.36 -7.80 -33.11
CA GLY A 89 13.91 -6.42 -33.12
C GLY A 89 12.46 -6.27 -32.63
N ASN A 90 11.52 -7.06 -33.15
CA ASN A 90 10.12 -6.99 -32.69
C ASN A 90 9.95 -7.19 -31.18
N GLN A 91 10.60 -8.20 -30.60
CA GLN A 91 10.53 -8.49 -29.18
C GLN A 91 11.24 -7.40 -28.37
N ILE A 92 12.40 -6.93 -28.82
CA ILE A 92 13.13 -5.84 -28.16
C ILE A 92 12.26 -4.58 -28.08
N TYR A 93 11.62 -4.19 -29.18
CA TYR A 93 10.73 -3.03 -29.22
C TYR A 93 9.49 -3.22 -28.33
N TYR A 94 8.86 -4.40 -28.35
CA TYR A 94 7.74 -4.72 -27.46
C TYR A 94 8.14 -4.64 -25.99
N LEU A 95 9.26 -5.26 -25.60
CA LEU A 95 9.75 -5.27 -24.23
C LEU A 95 10.19 -3.88 -23.76
N ALA A 96 10.80 -3.07 -24.64
CA ALA A 96 11.13 -1.68 -24.36
C ALA A 96 9.88 -0.87 -23.97
N ARG A 97 8.73 -1.16 -24.59
CA ARG A 97 7.46 -0.54 -24.22
C ARG A 97 6.94 -1.03 -22.86
N GLN A 98 7.16 -2.29 -22.50
CA GLN A 98 6.78 -2.85 -21.19
C GLN A 98 7.46 -2.18 -20.00
N VAL A 99 8.57 -1.45 -20.19
CA VAL A 99 9.24 -0.66 -19.14
C VAL A 99 8.26 0.29 -18.45
N PHE A 100 7.34 0.89 -19.22
CA PHE A 100 6.36 1.87 -18.77
C PHE A 100 4.99 1.28 -18.48
N ASN A 101 4.82 -0.04 -18.58
CA ASN A 101 3.60 -0.71 -18.15
C ASN A 101 3.54 -0.66 -16.61
N GLU A 102 2.50 -0.07 -16.02
CA GLU A 102 2.38 0.05 -14.57
C GLU A 102 1.08 -0.55 -14.04
N SER A 103 1.20 -1.16 -12.86
CA SER A 103 0.07 -1.59 -12.03
C SER A 103 0.41 -1.25 -10.58
N PRO A 104 0.13 -0.01 -10.13
CA PRO A 104 0.53 0.46 -8.81
C PRO A 104 -0.19 -0.30 -7.70
N PHE A 105 0.42 -0.35 -6.50
CA PHE A 105 -0.27 -0.87 -5.33
C PHE A 105 -1.26 0.18 -4.79
N VAL A 106 -2.51 -0.24 -4.55
CA VAL A 106 -3.56 0.60 -3.96
C VAL A 106 -3.84 0.12 -2.54
N TYR A 107 -3.58 1.00 -1.57
CA TYR A 107 -3.77 0.77 -0.14
C TYR A 107 -5.15 1.25 0.33
N SER A 108 -5.89 0.38 1.00
CA SER A 108 -7.13 0.72 1.68
C SER A 108 -6.84 1.42 3.02
N ASP A 109 -6.75 2.75 3.02
CA ASP A 109 -6.33 3.53 4.19
C ASP A 109 -7.45 4.24 4.96
N GLY A 110 -8.71 4.06 4.54
CA GLY A 110 -9.86 4.75 5.11
C GLY A 110 -10.02 4.54 6.61
N THR A 111 -10.00 3.28 7.07
CA THR A 111 -10.20 2.97 8.50
C THR A 111 -9.05 3.49 9.36
N ILE A 112 -7.80 3.30 8.91
CA ILE A 112 -6.64 3.75 9.70
C ILE A 112 -6.57 5.28 9.79
N GLN A 113 -6.93 5.99 8.71
CA GLN A 113 -7.00 7.45 8.74
C GLN A 113 -8.08 7.93 9.73
N GLN A 114 -9.26 7.32 9.72
CA GLN A 114 -10.33 7.64 10.66
C GLN A 114 -9.87 7.39 12.11
N LEU A 115 -9.26 6.24 12.39
CA LEU A 115 -8.74 5.90 13.71
C LEU A 115 -7.72 6.92 14.23
N LYS A 116 -6.84 7.42 13.37
CA LYS A 116 -5.81 8.41 13.72
C LYS A 116 -6.40 9.80 13.92
N ASN A 117 -7.20 10.26 12.96
CA ASN A 117 -7.77 11.61 12.96
C ASN A 117 -8.78 11.81 14.11
N ALA A 118 -9.55 10.78 14.44
CA ALA A 118 -10.50 10.81 15.56
C ALA A 118 -9.87 10.50 16.93
N GLY A 119 -8.54 10.28 17.00
CA GLY A 119 -7.88 9.85 18.24
C GLY A 119 -8.40 8.50 18.79
N SER A 120 -9.01 7.70 17.92
CA SER A 120 -9.76 6.49 18.28
C SER A 120 -8.88 5.25 18.42
N LEU A 121 -7.59 5.31 18.07
CA LEU A 121 -6.61 4.25 18.40
C LEU A 121 -6.57 3.93 19.91
N ARG A 122 -6.92 4.90 20.77
CA ARG A 122 -7.01 4.67 22.23
C ARG A 122 -8.14 3.71 22.62
N LEU A 123 -9.18 3.61 21.78
CA LEU A 123 -10.39 2.80 22.00
C LEU A 123 -10.12 1.31 21.78
N ILE A 124 -9.16 0.97 20.92
CA ILE A 124 -8.72 -0.42 20.71
C ILE A 124 -7.99 -0.91 21.97
N LYS A 125 -8.62 -1.85 22.67
CA LYS A 125 -8.13 -2.38 23.96
C LYS A 125 -6.91 -3.27 23.80
N LYS A 126 -6.89 -4.07 22.74
CA LYS A 126 -5.79 -4.99 22.43
C LYS A 126 -4.65 -4.20 21.79
N ARG A 127 -3.69 -3.76 22.62
CA ARG A 127 -2.58 -2.90 22.17
C ARG A 127 -1.71 -3.53 21.09
N VAL A 128 -1.55 -4.85 21.11
CA VAL A 128 -0.86 -5.59 20.04
C VAL A 128 -1.43 -5.32 18.65
N ILE A 129 -2.76 -5.21 18.51
CA ILE A 129 -3.41 -4.89 17.22
C ILE A 129 -3.03 -3.49 16.75
N VAL A 130 -2.98 -2.52 17.68
CA VAL A 130 -2.57 -1.14 17.35
C VAL A 130 -1.11 -1.10 16.91
N GLU A 131 -0.23 -1.80 17.62
CA GLU A 131 1.19 -1.86 17.30
C GLU A 131 1.43 -2.49 15.92
N ASP A 132 0.78 -3.62 15.65
CA ASP A 132 0.90 -4.31 14.35
C ASP A 132 0.26 -3.52 13.21
N LEU A 133 -0.87 -2.84 13.44
CA LEU A 133 -1.48 -1.92 12.47
C LEU A 133 -0.54 -0.77 12.10
N LEU A 134 0.09 -0.12 13.10
CA LEU A 134 1.02 0.97 12.85
C LEU A 134 2.29 0.49 12.16
N LYS A 135 2.77 -0.71 12.49
CA LYS A 135 3.90 -1.35 11.81
C LYS A 135 3.56 -1.66 10.35
N TYR A 136 2.36 -2.19 10.11
CA TYR A 136 1.84 -2.45 8.78
C TYR A 136 1.76 -1.14 7.95
N GLU A 137 1.14 -0.08 8.48
CA GLU A 137 1.07 1.23 7.82
C GLU A 137 2.45 1.77 7.45
N LYS A 138 3.42 1.64 8.37
CA LYS A 138 4.80 2.07 8.11
C LYS A 138 5.42 1.30 6.94
N GLN A 139 5.19 -0.01 6.85
CA GLN A 139 5.72 -0.81 5.76
C GLN A 139 5.03 -0.54 4.42
N VAL A 140 3.72 -0.23 4.44
CA VAL A 140 3.02 0.26 3.24
C VAL A 140 3.71 1.50 2.68
N LYS A 141 4.00 2.49 3.52
CA LYS A 141 4.70 3.72 3.09
C LYS A 141 6.06 3.42 2.48
N VAL A 142 6.83 2.53 3.12
CA VAL A 142 8.12 2.09 2.58
C VAL A 142 7.95 1.47 1.18
N LEU A 143 6.94 0.63 0.95
CA LEU A 143 6.69 0.06 -0.38
C LEU A 143 6.36 1.13 -1.42
N ILE A 144 5.52 2.11 -1.06
CA ILE A 144 5.15 3.24 -1.92
C ILE A 144 6.39 4.07 -2.29
N ASP A 145 7.25 4.40 -1.31
CA ASP A 145 8.48 5.15 -1.55
C ASP A 145 9.43 4.41 -2.52
N TRP A 146 9.53 3.08 -2.37
CA TRP A 146 10.33 2.25 -3.29
C TRP A 146 9.74 2.16 -4.70
N GLU A 147 8.42 2.17 -4.82
CA GLU A 147 7.74 2.24 -6.11
C GLU A 147 7.94 3.61 -6.79
N GLU A 148 7.86 4.70 -6.03
CA GLU A 148 8.16 6.03 -6.54
C GLU A 148 9.62 6.12 -7.03
N ASN A 149 10.57 5.57 -6.28
CA ASN A 149 11.97 5.49 -6.70
C ASN A 149 12.15 4.68 -8.00
N GLU A 150 11.41 3.58 -8.17
CA GLU A 150 11.39 2.79 -9.41
C GLU A 150 10.88 3.63 -10.58
N ASN A 151 9.83 4.42 -10.37
CA ASN A 151 9.26 5.30 -11.38
C ASN A 151 10.22 6.42 -11.79
N LEU A 152 10.92 7.02 -10.83
CA LEU A 152 11.96 8.02 -11.11
C LEU A 152 13.09 7.42 -11.94
N THR A 153 13.49 6.18 -11.66
CA THR A 153 14.57 5.51 -12.40
C THR A 153 14.19 5.23 -13.87
N LYS A 154 12.91 5.13 -14.22
CA LYS A 154 12.47 4.95 -15.61
C LYS A 154 12.74 6.19 -16.49
N SER A 155 12.96 7.37 -15.90
CA SER A 155 13.26 8.57 -16.68
C SER A 155 14.59 8.46 -17.43
N THR A 156 15.60 7.82 -16.84
CA THR A 156 16.91 7.62 -17.48
C THR A 156 16.80 6.72 -18.71
N PHE A 157 16.02 5.63 -18.60
CA PHE A 157 15.70 4.77 -19.75
C PHE A 157 15.03 5.56 -20.88
N ARG A 158 14.04 6.41 -20.55
CA ARG A 158 13.35 7.26 -21.54
C ARG A 158 14.31 8.22 -22.25
N GLU A 159 15.19 8.88 -21.50
CA GLU A 159 16.15 9.86 -22.04
C GLU A 159 17.16 9.22 -22.99
N MET A 160 17.58 7.97 -22.70
CA MET A 160 18.47 7.20 -23.56
C MET A 160 17.74 6.52 -24.72
N GLY A 161 16.43 6.30 -24.60
CA GLY A 161 15.59 5.62 -25.58
C GLY A 161 15.79 6.12 -27.01
N GLY A 162 15.88 7.44 -27.20
CA GLY A 162 16.06 8.07 -28.51
C GLY A 162 17.41 7.82 -29.19
N ARG A 163 18.40 7.25 -28.47
CA ARG A 163 19.69 6.85 -29.03
C ARG A 163 19.72 5.38 -29.50
N VAL A 164 18.73 4.59 -29.10
CA VAL A 164 18.67 3.13 -29.35
C VAL A 164 17.48 2.74 -30.22
N PHE A 165 16.32 3.35 -29.99
CA PHE A 165 15.07 2.98 -30.67
C PHE A 165 14.69 3.96 -31.75
N ASN A 166 14.23 3.43 -32.89
CA ASN A 166 13.56 4.19 -33.92
C ASN A 166 12.18 4.64 -33.39
N SER A 167 11.94 5.94 -33.45
CA SER A 167 10.74 6.56 -32.87
C SER A 167 9.43 6.02 -33.48
N GLN A 168 9.38 5.82 -34.80
CA GLN A 168 8.17 5.33 -35.48
C GLN A 168 7.90 3.86 -35.15
N ALA A 169 8.95 3.02 -35.16
CA ALA A 169 8.83 1.61 -34.80
C ALA A 169 8.42 1.43 -33.33
N LEU A 170 8.98 2.24 -32.42
CA LEU A 170 8.56 2.22 -31.01
C LEU A 170 7.12 2.69 -30.83
N ASN A 171 6.68 3.70 -31.56
CA ASN A 171 5.29 4.14 -31.51
C ASN A 171 4.32 3.06 -32.04
N ALA A 172 4.73 2.29 -33.05
CA ALA A 172 3.94 1.20 -33.62
C ALA A 172 3.74 0.00 -32.66
N THR A 173 4.46 -0.06 -31.53
CA THR A 173 4.26 -1.06 -30.46
C THR A 173 3.00 -0.80 -29.62
N MET A 174 2.19 0.19 -29.98
CA MET A 174 0.95 0.53 -29.32
C MET A 174 -0.16 0.71 -30.34
N ASN A 175 -1.27 0.02 -30.14
CA ASN A 175 -2.42 0.09 -31.04
C ASN A 175 -3.35 1.27 -30.69
N GLU A 176 -4.43 1.44 -31.47
CA GLU A 176 -5.40 2.53 -31.29
C GLU A 176 -6.12 2.46 -29.93
N GLU A 177 -6.29 1.27 -29.36
CA GLU A 177 -6.85 1.06 -28.02
C GLU A 177 -5.80 1.16 -26.89
N MET A 178 -4.60 1.65 -27.18
CA MET A 178 -3.49 1.81 -26.22
C MET A 178 -2.97 0.48 -25.63
N ASN A 179 -3.24 -0.64 -26.29
CA ASN A 179 -2.67 -1.93 -25.94
C ASN A 179 -1.25 -2.08 -26.51
N PHE A 180 -0.38 -2.69 -25.72
CA PHE A 180 0.96 -3.06 -26.19
C PHE A 180 0.86 -4.21 -27.19
N VAL A 181 1.44 -4.02 -28.38
CA VAL A 181 1.43 -4.99 -29.47
C VAL A 181 2.86 -5.30 -29.91
N ILE A 182 3.09 -6.56 -30.29
CA ILE A 182 4.37 -7.00 -30.85
C ILE A 182 4.39 -6.58 -32.33
N PRO A 183 5.43 -5.87 -32.80
CA PRO A 183 5.61 -5.56 -34.22
C PRO A 183 5.59 -6.85 -35.08
N THR A 184 4.89 -6.80 -36.21
CA THR A 184 4.82 -7.95 -37.14
C THR A 184 6.06 -8.08 -38.01
N ASP A 185 6.76 -6.96 -38.24
CA ASP A 185 8.05 -6.88 -38.90
C ASP A 185 9.19 -7.01 -37.89
N ASN A 186 10.44 -6.82 -38.32
CA ASN A 186 11.62 -6.90 -37.46
C ASN A 186 12.38 -5.57 -37.41
N PRO A 187 11.84 -4.55 -36.70
CA PRO A 187 12.44 -3.22 -36.67
C PRO A 187 13.83 -3.28 -36.03
N GLN A 188 14.82 -2.71 -36.71
CA GLN A 188 16.20 -2.68 -36.22
C GLN A 188 16.39 -1.55 -35.20
N LEU A 189 17.35 -1.73 -34.29
CA LEU A 189 17.84 -0.63 -33.46
C LEU A 189 18.50 0.42 -34.36
N ILE A 190 18.61 1.67 -33.89
CA ILE A 190 19.26 2.75 -34.67
C ILE A 190 20.78 2.79 -34.44
N THR A 191 21.31 1.89 -33.61
CA THR A 191 22.73 1.79 -33.27
C THR A 191 23.09 0.36 -32.89
N ASP A 192 24.30 -0.05 -33.25
CA ASP A 192 24.96 -1.29 -32.82
C ASP A 192 26.15 -1.01 -31.88
N ASP A 193 26.30 0.25 -31.45
CA ASP A 193 27.38 0.66 -30.55
C ASP A 193 27.25 -0.02 -29.18
N PHE A 194 28.21 -0.88 -28.87
CA PHE A 194 28.24 -1.65 -27.63
C PHE A 194 28.13 -0.75 -26.39
N GLN A 195 28.80 0.41 -26.38
CA GLN A 195 28.76 1.29 -25.21
C GLN A 195 27.33 1.79 -24.96
N THR A 196 26.66 2.27 -26.00
CA THR A 196 25.27 2.76 -25.92
C THR A 196 24.30 1.66 -25.50
N LEU A 197 24.42 0.46 -26.08
CA LEU A 197 23.56 -0.68 -25.76
C LEU A 197 23.79 -1.21 -24.35
N ASN A 198 25.06 -1.29 -23.91
CA ASN A 198 25.42 -1.69 -22.56
C ASN A 198 24.93 -0.69 -21.50
N GLU A 199 25.06 0.62 -21.77
CA GLU A 199 24.51 1.65 -20.88
C GLU A 199 22.99 1.47 -20.71
N MET A 200 22.25 1.18 -21.78
CA MET A 200 20.81 0.93 -21.69
C MET A 200 20.48 -0.36 -20.96
N ALA A 201 21.16 -1.46 -21.28
CA ALA A 201 20.98 -2.73 -20.61
C ALA A 201 21.26 -2.63 -19.10
N PHE A 202 22.26 -1.83 -18.69
CA PHE A 202 22.52 -1.55 -17.28
C PHE A 202 21.31 -0.90 -16.58
N GLN A 203 20.70 0.12 -17.19
CA GLN A 203 19.49 0.76 -16.63
C GLN A 203 18.33 -0.24 -16.52
N VAL A 204 18.13 -1.06 -17.54
CA VAL A 204 17.05 -2.06 -17.58
C VAL A 204 17.27 -3.17 -16.55
N HIS A 205 18.50 -3.69 -16.39
CA HIS A 205 18.81 -4.65 -15.33
C HIS A 205 18.57 -4.05 -13.94
N TYR A 206 18.91 -2.78 -13.73
CA TYR A 206 18.63 -2.11 -12.47
C TYR A 206 17.11 -2.06 -12.19
N LEU A 207 16.30 -1.66 -13.17
CA LEU A 207 14.83 -1.71 -13.07
C LEU A 207 14.31 -3.14 -12.80
N SER A 208 14.90 -4.16 -13.42
CA SER A 208 14.59 -5.56 -13.13
C SER A 208 14.81 -5.90 -11.65
N LYS A 209 15.99 -5.54 -11.09
CA LYS A 209 16.28 -5.78 -9.67
C LYS A 209 15.36 -4.99 -8.74
N MET A 210 14.97 -3.78 -9.10
CA MET A 210 13.97 -3.01 -8.35
C MET A 210 12.61 -3.71 -8.34
N CYS A 211 12.13 -4.22 -9.49
CA CYS A 211 10.89 -4.98 -9.57
C CYS A 211 10.92 -6.22 -8.65
N PHE A 212 12.01 -7.01 -8.68
CA PHE A 212 12.14 -8.15 -7.78
C PHE A 212 12.20 -7.74 -6.31
N GLY A 213 12.96 -6.70 -5.98
CA GLY A 213 13.02 -6.13 -4.63
C GLY A 213 11.65 -5.71 -4.12
N ASN A 214 10.88 -5.00 -4.94
CA ASN A 214 9.52 -4.56 -4.60
C ASN A 214 8.55 -5.74 -4.44
N SER A 215 8.68 -6.78 -5.27
CA SER A 215 7.91 -8.02 -5.10
C SER A 215 8.19 -8.73 -3.77
N MET A 216 9.45 -8.75 -3.31
CA MET A 216 9.83 -9.36 -2.03
C MET A 216 9.30 -8.53 -0.85
N ARG A 217 9.41 -7.20 -0.92
CA ARG A 217 8.85 -6.29 0.09
C ARG A 217 7.33 -6.45 0.19
N ALA A 218 6.63 -6.47 -0.94
CA ALA A 218 5.19 -6.68 -0.99
C ALA A 218 4.79 -8.08 -0.46
N THR A 219 5.60 -9.12 -0.70
CA THR A 219 5.37 -10.45 -0.12
C THR A 219 5.42 -10.43 1.40
N SER A 220 6.43 -9.76 1.98
CA SER A 220 6.53 -9.58 3.43
C SER A 220 5.37 -8.74 3.99
N LEU A 221 5.02 -7.66 3.30
CA LEU A 221 3.89 -6.81 3.67
C LEU A 221 2.56 -7.58 3.68
N ARG A 222 2.32 -8.42 2.66
CA ARG A 222 1.14 -9.28 2.57
C ARG A 222 1.08 -10.29 3.71
N ALA A 223 2.21 -10.89 4.08
CA ALA A 223 2.26 -11.79 5.23
C ALA A 223 1.90 -11.06 6.54
N ASN A 224 2.39 -9.83 6.72
CA ASN A 224 2.04 -9.03 7.90
C ASN A 224 0.56 -8.64 7.92
N ALA A 225 -0.03 -8.31 6.77
CA ALA A 225 -1.47 -8.04 6.65
C ALA A 225 -2.32 -9.26 7.00
N ILE A 226 -1.94 -10.46 6.53
CA ILE A 226 -2.61 -11.73 6.87
C ILE A 226 -2.52 -12.01 8.38
N ASN A 227 -1.32 -11.88 8.96
CA ASN A 227 -1.13 -12.11 10.39
C ASN A 227 -1.98 -11.14 11.24
N LEU A 228 -2.06 -9.86 10.83
CA LEU A 228 -2.89 -8.86 11.51
C LEU A 228 -4.38 -9.18 11.36
N LEU A 229 -4.82 -9.61 10.18
CA LEU A 229 -6.18 -10.05 9.92
C LEU A 229 -6.57 -11.22 10.84
N GLU A 230 -5.74 -12.27 10.91
CA GLU A 230 -5.94 -13.44 11.76
C GLU A 230 -5.95 -13.07 13.26
N LEU A 231 -5.07 -12.15 13.66
CA LEU A 231 -5.03 -11.64 15.04
C LEU A 231 -6.33 -10.91 15.41
N ILE A 232 -6.85 -10.05 14.54
CA ILE A 232 -8.11 -9.33 14.77
C ILE A 232 -9.29 -10.31 14.83
N GLN A 233 -9.36 -11.24 13.88
CA GLN A 233 -10.43 -12.24 13.81
C GLN A 233 -10.46 -13.14 15.04
N SER A 234 -9.29 -13.62 15.50
CA SER A 234 -9.19 -14.49 16.67
C SER A 234 -9.50 -13.76 17.98
N GLU A 235 -8.99 -12.55 18.20
CA GLU A 235 -9.19 -11.78 19.43
C GLU A 235 -10.64 -11.26 19.59
N TYR A 236 -11.38 -11.09 18.50
CA TYR A 236 -12.73 -10.52 18.50
C TYR A 236 -13.83 -11.46 18.00
N GLN A 237 -13.49 -12.71 17.65
CA GLN A 237 -14.42 -13.71 17.12
C GLN A 237 -15.19 -13.17 15.90
N LEU A 238 -14.43 -12.59 14.96
CA LEU A 238 -14.94 -12.05 13.70
C LEU A 238 -14.62 -13.04 12.58
N ASP A 239 -15.52 -13.14 11.59
CA ASP A 239 -15.38 -14.00 10.41
C ASP A 239 -14.57 -13.36 9.26
#